data_AF-A0A7S0AG24-F1
#
_entry.id   AF-A0A7S0AG24-F1
#
_cell.length_a   1.000
_cell.length_b   1.000
_cell.length_c   1.000
_cell.angle_alpha   90.00
_cell.angle_beta   90.00
_cell.angle_gamma   90.00
#
_symmetry.space_group_name_H-M   'P 1'
#
loop_
_entity.id
_entity.type
_entity.pdbx_description
1 polymer ?
#
loop_
_entity_poly.entity_id
_entity_poly.type
_entity_poly.pdbx_seq_one_letter_code
_entity_poly.pdbx_strand_id
1 'polypeptide(L)'
;MPHGSQGIVVGFTDDKVQAHFPKGTWPFDPDELYQCGKSQHGFSTGDVVGWLKTSDDVPRGARGIVVGFASTVVVVMFPKGPWRLKPEDLYHLSDSQPKRPCVSSRPSPIATTTSKIKRVLSEQGWAVQLVDISTRDALQQMLNVRCHDQLGIGRDAMPYPRPYSKLEVAFAWRVIAPDRVDSYRKQRDTIARQRTMVERQAGTVQTVQSKLNSVALQRILQEPLHANEGWYLHGTKPEIVLPVLSESLSERLCGGRFGKGVYLAEDPEKADQYTTQDSRYGTQGLDDLHRRLYRSGTRHPNTDLFYVFVVRASLGIP
;
A
#
# COMPACT_ATOMS: atom_id res chain seq x y z
N MET A 1 -24.99 -4.73 -10.57
CA MET A 1 -23.68 -4.25 -10.07
C MET A 1 -23.78 -4.04 -8.57
N PRO A 2 -22.83 -4.48 -7.73
CA PRO A 2 -22.87 -4.19 -6.30
C PRO A 2 -22.89 -2.68 -6.05
N HIS A 3 -23.73 -2.21 -5.12
CA HIS A 3 -23.77 -0.80 -4.73
C HIS A 3 -22.40 -0.36 -4.20
N GLY A 4 -21.89 0.78 -4.68
CA GLY A 4 -20.54 1.26 -4.36
C GLY A 4 -19.42 0.76 -5.29
N SER A 5 -19.76 0.04 -6.36
CA SER A 5 -18.79 -0.27 -7.42
C SER A 5 -18.29 1.02 -8.08
N GLN A 6 -16.99 1.10 -8.37
CA GLN A 6 -16.39 2.26 -9.02
C GLN A 6 -16.24 2.01 -10.52
N GLY A 7 -16.73 2.96 -11.32
CA GLY A 7 -16.64 2.97 -12.77
C GLY A 7 -16.02 4.26 -13.30
N ILE A 8 -15.58 4.24 -14.55
CA ILE A 8 -15.08 5.40 -15.27
C ILE A 8 -16.22 5.92 -16.15
N VAL A 9 -16.57 7.19 -16.04
CA VAL A 9 -17.51 7.80 -16.99
C VAL A 9 -16.85 7.86 -18.36
N VAL A 10 -17.44 7.18 -19.34
CA VAL A 10 -16.94 7.05 -20.71
C VAL A 10 -17.76 7.84 -21.72
N GLY A 11 -18.92 8.36 -21.33
CA GLY A 11 -19.76 9.19 -22.19
C GLY A 11 -21.03 9.65 -21.51
N PHE A 12 -21.77 10.50 -22.21
CA PHE A 12 -23.07 11.01 -21.80
C PHE A 12 -24.05 10.88 -22.97
N THR A 13 -25.29 10.52 -22.68
CA THR A 13 -26.44 10.72 -23.58
C THR A 13 -27.29 11.86 -23.01
N ASP A 14 -28.38 12.21 -23.68
CA ASP A 14 -29.25 13.32 -23.26
C ASP A 14 -29.82 13.14 -21.84
N ASP A 15 -29.96 11.90 -21.37
CA ASP A 15 -30.57 11.55 -20.09
C ASP A 15 -29.76 10.58 -19.21
N LYS A 16 -28.68 9.97 -19.72
CA LYS A 16 -27.89 8.97 -18.99
C LYS A 16 -26.39 9.25 -19.00
N VAL A 17 -25.72 8.74 -17.98
CA VAL A 17 -24.26 8.69 -17.89
C VAL A 17 -23.79 7.28 -18.23
N GLN A 18 -22.89 7.14 -19.20
CA GLN A 18 -22.28 5.85 -19.55
C GLN A 18 -21.06 5.63 -18.65
N ALA A 19 -21.09 4.61 -17.81
CA ALA A 19 -19.97 4.27 -16.94
C ALA A 19 -19.42 2.87 -17.26
N HIS A 20 -18.10 2.79 -17.43
CA HIS A 20 -17.34 1.58 -17.67
C HIS A 20 -16.79 1.00 -16.37
N PHE A 21 -17.02 -0.29 -16.16
CA PHE A 21 -16.53 -1.08 -15.04
C PHE A 21 -15.80 -2.32 -15.59
N PRO A 22 -15.08 -3.09 -14.75
CA PRO A 22 -14.28 -4.24 -15.23
C PRO A 22 -15.04 -5.30 -16.03
N LYS A 23 -16.38 -5.34 -15.93
CA LYS A 23 -17.23 -6.30 -16.63
C LYS A 23 -17.94 -5.73 -17.87
N GLY A 24 -17.77 -4.45 -18.20
CA GLY A 24 -18.49 -3.80 -19.31
C GLY A 24 -18.85 -2.34 -19.08
N THR A 25 -19.64 -1.78 -19.99
CA THR A 25 -20.16 -0.40 -19.93
C THR A 25 -21.67 -0.44 -19.78
N TRP A 26 -22.22 0.38 -18.88
CA TRP A 26 -23.65 0.48 -18.66
C TRP A 26 -24.10 1.94 -18.56
N PRO A 27 -25.33 2.26 -19.01
CA PRO A 27 -25.98 3.54 -18.73
C PRO A 27 -26.48 3.59 -17.28
N PHE A 28 -26.40 4.77 -16.67
CA PHE A 28 -26.94 5.08 -15.35
C PHE A 28 -27.69 6.40 -15.39
N ASP A 29 -28.70 6.54 -14.53
CA ASP A 29 -29.25 7.86 -14.24
C ASP A 29 -28.17 8.72 -13.54
N PRO A 30 -28.08 10.03 -13.83
CA PRO A 30 -27.10 10.91 -13.18
C PRO A 30 -27.13 10.83 -11.64
N ASP A 31 -28.32 10.61 -11.07
CA ASP A 31 -28.54 10.50 -9.62
C ASP A 31 -28.08 9.15 -9.02
N GLU A 32 -27.83 8.14 -9.87
CA GLU A 32 -27.29 6.83 -9.45
C GLU A 32 -25.76 6.84 -9.34
N LEU A 33 -25.10 7.89 -9.85
CA LEU A 33 -23.65 8.02 -9.85
C LEU A 33 -23.21 9.19 -8.96
N TYR A 34 -22.08 8.99 -8.29
CA TYR A 34 -21.40 10.08 -7.58
C TYR A 34 -19.92 10.12 -7.95
N GLN A 35 -19.39 11.33 -8.04
CA GLN A 35 -17.99 11.55 -8.40
C GLN A 35 -17.09 11.11 -7.24
N CYS A 36 -16.31 10.05 -7.47
CA CYS A 36 -15.31 9.57 -6.53
C CYS A 36 -14.07 10.49 -6.51
N GLY A 37 -13.48 10.72 -5.33
CA GLY A 37 -12.21 11.44 -5.16
C GLY A 37 -12.31 12.92 -4.79
N LYS A 38 -13.52 13.45 -4.55
CA LYS A 38 -13.68 14.73 -3.87
C LYS A 38 -13.57 14.48 -2.36
N SER A 39 -12.71 15.25 -1.69
CA SER A 39 -12.60 15.27 -0.23
C SER A 39 -13.02 16.62 0.29
N GLN A 40 -13.97 16.66 1.23
CA GLN A 40 -14.40 17.88 1.90
C GLN A 40 -14.76 17.58 3.35
N HIS A 41 -14.51 18.54 4.25
CA HIS A 41 -14.81 18.43 5.67
C HIS A 41 -14.19 17.20 6.40
N GLY A 42 -13.06 16.68 5.91
CA GLY A 42 -12.38 15.53 6.50
C GLY A 42 -12.95 14.16 6.09
N PHE A 43 -13.81 14.13 5.07
CA PHE A 43 -14.35 12.92 4.47
C PHE A 43 -14.12 12.94 2.95
N SER A 44 -14.14 11.76 2.34
CA SER A 44 -14.06 11.51 0.90
C SER A 44 -15.30 10.76 0.43
N THR A 45 -15.73 10.99 -0.82
CA THR A 45 -16.76 10.14 -1.42
C THR A 45 -16.31 8.68 -1.44
N GLY A 46 -17.15 7.80 -0.87
CA GLY A 46 -16.86 6.39 -0.63
C GLY A 46 -16.51 6.04 0.82
N ASP A 47 -16.24 7.02 1.69
CA ASP A 47 -15.91 6.74 3.10
C ASP A 47 -17.09 6.11 3.84
N VAL A 48 -16.82 5.10 4.65
CA VAL A 48 -17.82 4.47 5.51
C VAL A 48 -17.85 5.16 6.86
N VAL A 49 -18.94 5.84 7.14
CA VAL A 49 -19.12 6.69 8.32
C VAL A 49 -20.21 6.17 9.24
N GLY A 50 -20.07 6.47 10.52
CA GLY A 50 -21.11 6.31 11.52
C GLY A 50 -21.71 7.66 11.88
N TRP A 51 -22.99 7.67 12.23
CA TRP A 51 -23.68 8.86 12.72
C TRP A 51 -23.76 8.88 14.25
N LEU A 52 -23.47 10.04 14.85
CA LEU A 52 -23.38 10.20 16.31
C LEU A 52 -24.72 10.39 17.00
N LYS A 53 -25.71 10.92 16.26
CA LYS A 53 -27.05 11.21 16.74
C LYS A 53 -28.01 10.06 16.41
N THR A 54 -29.19 10.11 17.01
CA THR A 54 -30.32 9.21 16.76
C THR A 54 -31.44 9.99 16.10
N SER A 55 -32.06 9.41 15.09
CA SER A 55 -33.37 9.81 14.56
C SER A 55 -34.26 8.57 14.47
N ASP A 56 -35.57 8.77 14.38
CA ASP A 56 -36.56 7.71 14.14
C ASP A 56 -36.25 6.92 12.84
N ASP A 57 -35.51 7.53 11.91
CA ASP A 57 -35.16 6.93 10.63
C ASP A 57 -33.75 6.35 10.53
N VAL A 58 -32.81 6.81 11.35
CA VAL A 58 -31.42 6.34 11.31
C VAL A 58 -30.95 6.08 12.76
N PRO A 59 -30.82 4.80 13.16
CA PRO A 59 -30.40 4.46 14.51
C PRO A 59 -28.96 4.91 14.76
N ARG A 60 -28.64 5.20 16.03
CA ARG A 60 -27.28 5.59 16.43
C ARG A 60 -26.27 4.54 15.97
N GLY A 61 -25.17 4.98 15.36
CA GLY A 61 -24.15 4.05 14.88
C GLY A 61 -24.56 3.25 13.63
N ALA A 62 -25.67 3.61 12.98
CA ALA A 62 -25.93 3.16 11.62
C ALA A 62 -24.73 3.48 10.72
N ARG A 63 -24.42 2.54 9.83
CA ARG A 63 -23.33 2.65 8.87
C ARG A 63 -23.87 3.31 7.61
N GLY A 64 -23.23 4.38 7.18
CA GLY A 64 -23.54 5.08 5.94
C GLY A 64 -22.31 5.23 5.07
N ILE A 65 -22.52 5.46 3.78
CA ILE A 65 -21.44 5.72 2.81
C ILE A 65 -21.53 7.18 2.38
N VAL A 66 -20.43 7.92 2.45
CA VAL A 66 -20.38 9.30 1.95
C VAL A 66 -20.54 9.28 0.43
N VAL A 67 -21.62 9.85 -0.07
CA VAL A 67 -21.94 9.90 -1.51
C VAL A 67 -21.75 11.29 -2.11
N GLY A 68 -21.56 12.32 -1.28
CA GLY A 68 -21.26 13.66 -1.80
C GLY A 68 -21.11 14.72 -0.72
N PHE A 69 -20.99 15.96 -1.17
CA PHE A 69 -20.83 17.14 -0.31
C PHE A 69 -21.69 18.28 -0.83
N ALA A 70 -22.26 19.05 0.08
CA ALA A 70 -22.67 20.42 -0.18
C ALA A 70 -21.77 21.36 0.62
N SER A 71 -21.92 22.68 0.46
CA SER A 71 -21.00 23.68 1.03
C SER A 71 -20.71 23.52 2.52
N THR A 72 -21.68 23.04 3.32
CA THR A 72 -21.57 22.93 4.77
C THR A 72 -21.94 21.56 5.33
N VAL A 73 -22.31 20.59 4.48
CA VAL A 73 -22.83 19.29 4.90
C VAL A 73 -22.28 18.16 4.04
N VAL A 74 -22.11 17.00 4.67
CA VAL A 74 -21.75 15.74 4.03
C VAL A 74 -23.04 15.00 3.68
N VAL A 75 -23.16 14.51 2.44
CA VAL A 75 -24.28 13.69 2.00
C VAL A 75 -23.91 12.23 2.17
N VAL A 76 -24.63 11.53 3.03
CA VAL A 76 -24.35 10.14 3.42
C VAL A 76 -25.55 9.26 3.06
N MET A 77 -25.30 8.18 2.33
CA MET A 77 -26.29 7.16 2.02
C MET A 77 -26.42 6.18 3.18
N PHE A 78 -27.60 6.15 3.82
CA PHE A 78 -28.01 5.14 4.78
C PHE A 78 -29.03 4.18 4.15
N PRO A 79 -29.39 3.04 4.79
CA PRO A 79 -30.34 2.09 4.22
C PRO A 79 -31.71 2.67 3.81
N LYS A 80 -32.15 3.76 4.46
CA LYS A 80 -33.42 4.44 4.14
C LYS A 80 -33.28 5.62 3.15
N GLY A 81 -32.09 5.86 2.59
CA GLY A 81 -31.85 6.93 1.60
C GLY A 81 -30.70 7.87 1.97
N PRO A 82 -30.51 8.95 1.18
CA PRO A 82 -29.44 9.92 1.41
C PRO A 82 -29.81 10.97 2.46
N TRP A 83 -28.86 11.29 3.34
CA TRP A 83 -29.02 12.24 4.44
C TRP A 83 -27.96 13.32 4.38
N ARG A 84 -28.36 14.57 4.60
CA ARG A 84 -27.47 15.72 4.68
C ARG A 84 -27.09 15.95 6.14
N LEU A 85 -25.85 15.62 6.49
CA LEU A 85 -25.37 15.63 7.87
C LEU A 85 -24.22 16.61 8.04
N LYS A 86 -24.15 17.24 9.21
CA LYS A 86 -23.00 18.08 9.54
C LYS A 86 -21.77 17.21 9.74
N PRO A 87 -20.58 17.63 9.27
CA PRO A 87 -19.34 16.86 9.44
C PRO A 87 -19.08 16.46 10.89
N GLU A 88 -19.38 17.33 11.85
CA GLU A 88 -19.20 17.09 13.29
C GLU A 88 -20.13 16.02 13.88
N ASP A 89 -21.19 15.64 13.15
CA ASP A 89 -22.10 14.57 13.55
C ASP A 89 -21.68 13.19 13.02
N LEU A 90 -20.60 13.12 12.24
CA LEU A 90 -20.08 11.92 11.58
C LEU A 90 -18.73 11.50 12.16
N TYR A 91 -18.46 10.19 12.14
CA TYR A 91 -17.15 9.64 12.46
C TYR A 91 -16.80 8.54 11.46
N HIS A 92 -15.51 8.38 11.14
CA HIS A 92 -15.06 7.26 10.34
C HIS A 92 -15.25 5.95 11.09
N LEU A 93 -15.81 4.92 10.47
CA LEU A 93 -15.91 3.61 11.13
C LEU A 93 -14.55 2.90 11.25
N SER A 94 -13.51 3.37 10.56
CA SER A 94 -12.12 3.00 10.84
C SER A 94 -11.61 3.60 12.15
N ASP A 95 -12.24 4.66 12.63
CA ASP A 95 -11.97 5.29 13.92
C ASP A 95 -12.97 4.72 14.94
N SER A 96 -12.51 3.78 15.77
CA SER A 96 -13.33 3.17 16.84
C SER A 96 -14.14 4.22 17.61
N GLN A 97 -15.45 3.97 17.75
CA GLN A 97 -16.52 4.87 18.25
C GLN A 97 -16.10 5.92 19.30
N PRO A 98 -16.64 7.16 19.25
CA PRO A 98 -16.29 8.19 20.21
C PRO A 98 -16.86 7.94 21.60
N LYS A 99 -15.97 7.97 22.60
CA LYS A 99 -16.29 7.97 24.03
C LYS A 99 -16.82 9.34 24.46
N ARG A 100 -17.83 9.32 25.34
CA ARG A 100 -18.41 10.48 26.05
C ARG A 100 -17.34 11.28 26.83
N PRO A 101 -17.59 12.57 27.13
CA PRO A 101 -16.59 13.46 27.69
C PRO A 101 -16.44 13.22 29.20
N CYS A 102 -15.25 12.80 29.62
CA CYS A 102 -14.80 12.98 31.00
C CYS A 102 -13.31 13.36 31.01
N VAL A 103 -13.03 14.36 31.84
CA VAL A 103 -11.79 15.09 32.04
C VAL A 103 -10.59 14.17 32.34
N SER A 104 -9.62 14.11 31.43
CA SER A 104 -8.17 14.11 31.74
C SER A 104 -7.38 14.06 30.43
N SER A 105 -6.42 14.98 30.29
CA SER A 105 -5.59 15.18 29.10
C SER A 105 -4.60 14.02 28.90
N ARG A 106 -4.91 13.11 27.97
CA ARG A 106 -3.90 12.29 27.28
C ARG A 106 -4.00 12.54 25.77
N PRO A 107 -2.87 12.77 25.08
CA PRO A 107 -2.89 13.06 23.64
C PRO A 107 -3.43 11.88 22.83
N SER A 108 -4.19 12.19 21.78
CA SER A 108 -4.85 11.21 20.91
C SER A 108 -3.86 10.21 20.26
N PRO A 109 -4.28 8.97 19.95
CA PRO A 109 -3.42 7.93 19.38
C PRO A 109 -2.75 8.32 18.05
N ILE A 110 -3.44 9.10 17.21
CA ILE A 110 -2.94 9.58 15.91
C ILE A 110 -1.84 10.62 16.11
N ALA A 111 -2.07 11.64 16.96
CA ALA A 111 -1.06 12.64 17.32
C ALA A 111 0.17 12.00 18.00
N THR A 112 -0.05 10.93 18.76
CA THR A 112 1.00 10.13 19.39
C THR A 112 1.81 9.33 18.36
N THR A 113 1.17 8.80 17.31
CA THR A 113 1.84 8.01 16.26
C THR A 113 2.69 8.90 15.34
N THR A 114 2.18 10.05 14.92
CA THR A 114 2.93 11.02 14.12
C THR A 114 4.13 11.56 14.90
N SER A 115 3.94 11.89 16.18
CA SER A 115 5.04 12.35 17.05
C SER A 115 6.10 11.27 17.27
N LYS A 116 5.70 9.99 17.37
CA LYS A 116 6.63 8.85 17.46
C LYS A 116 7.41 8.64 16.18
N ILE A 117 6.76 8.67 15.01
CA ILE A 117 7.44 8.53 13.71
C ILE A 117 8.46 9.65 13.53
N LYS A 118 8.08 10.91 13.81
CA LYS A 118 9.02 12.05 13.75
C LYS A 118 10.25 11.84 14.63
N ARG A 119 10.06 11.37 15.87
CA ARG A 119 11.19 11.07 16.77
C ARG A 119 12.11 9.97 16.23
N VAL A 120 11.54 8.86 15.76
CA VAL A 120 12.34 7.76 15.19
C VAL A 120 13.10 8.22 13.94
N LEU A 121 12.46 9.02 13.07
CA LEU A 121 13.11 9.61 11.91
C LEU A 121 14.31 10.49 12.31
N SER A 122 14.18 11.33 13.34
CA SER A 122 15.30 12.16 13.80
C SER A 122 16.45 11.35 14.42
N GLU A 123 16.18 10.17 14.96
CA GLU A 123 17.20 9.33 15.62
C GLU A 123 18.01 8.48 14.63
N GLN A 124 17.39 8.01 13.53
CA GLN A 124 18.03 7.02 12.64
C GLN A 124 17.76 7.22 11.14
N GLY A 125 17.02 8.26 10.74
CA GLY A 125 16.76 8.61 9.34
C GLY A 125 15.65 7.79 8.64
N TRP A 126 15.10 6.77 9.29
CA TRP A 126 14.02 5.95 8.73
C TRP A 126 13.08 5.43 9.82
N ALA A 127 11.82 5.20 9.45
CA ALA A 127 10.79 4.60 10.30
C ALA A 127 9.99 3.55 9.51
N VAL A 128 9.26 2.71 10.24
CA VAL A 128 8.31 1.76 9.66
C VAL A 128 6.94 2.00 10.27
N GLN A 129 5.90 1.86 9.45
CA GLN A 129 4.51 1.99 9.86
C GLN A 129 3.71 0.82 9.30
N LEU A 130 2.89 0.17 10.13
CA LEU A 130 2.00 -0.88 9.66
C LEU A 130 1.06 -0.32 8.59
N VAL A 131 0.90 -1.04 7.48
CA VAL A 131 0.02 -0.61 6.40
C VAL A 131 -1.45 -0.91 6.73
N ASP A 132 -2.36 -0.20 6.05
CA ASP A 132 -3.79 -0.49 6.12
C ASP A 132 -4.17 -1.81 5.41
N ILE A 133 -5.41 -2.22 5.57
CA ILE A 133 -5.92 -3.49 5.04
C ILE A 133 -5.87 -3.50 3.50
N SER A 134 -6.23 -2.41 2.83
CA SER A 134 -6.22 -2.34 1.37
C SER A 134 -4.81 -2.46 0.80
N THR A 135 -3.81 -1.83 1.42
CA THR A 135 -2.40 -1.98 1.06
C THR A 135 -1.94 -3.40 1.28
N ARG A 136 -2.28 -4.01 2.42
CA ARG A 136 -1.95 -5.40 2.72
C ARG A 136 -2.52 -6.36 1.68
N ASP A 137 -3.78 -6.18 1.27
CA ASP A 137 -4.45 -7.02 0.28
C ASP A 137 -3.81 -6.87 -1.11
N ALA A 138 -3.40 -5.66 -1.48
CA ALA A 138 -2.64 -5.43 -2.71
C ALA A 138 -1.27 -6.12 -2.68
N LEU A 139 -0.56 -6.06 -1.55
CA LEU A 139 0.70 -6.78 -1.37
C LEU A 139 0.49 -8.30 -1.41
N GLN A 140 -0.61 -8.81 -0.88
CA GLN A 140 -0.96 -10.23 -0.99
C GLN A 140 -1.17 -10.66 -2.45
N GLN A 141 -1.76 -9.80 -3.28
CA GLN A 141 -1.90 -10.07 -4.72
C GLN A 141 -0.54 -10.11 -5.44
N MET A 142 0.44 -9.31 -5.01
CA MET A 142 1.80 -9.37 -5.56
C MET A 142 2.54 -10.66 -5.21
N LEU A 143 2.18 -11.30 -4.09
CA LEU A 143 2.72 -12.59 -3.67
C LEU A 143 1.91 -13.78 -4.19
N ASN A 144 1.04 -13.58 -5.18
CA ASN A 144 0.29 -14.66 -5.78
C ASN A 144 1.20 -15.57 -6.63
N VAL A 145 1.50 -16.74 -6.08
CA VAL A 145 2.26 -17.82 -6.71
C VAL A 145 1.49 -18.40 -7.90
N ARG A 146 2.15 -18.48 -9.05
CA ARG A 146 1.63 -19.08 -10.30
C ARG A 146 2.16 -20.48 -10.53
N CYS A 147 3.40 -20.75 -10.10
CA CYS A 147 4.09 -22.03 -10.27
C CYS A 147 4.49 -22.57 -8.89
N HIS A 148 3.56 -23.20 -8.17
CA HIS A 148 3.83 -23.70 -6.81
C HIS A 148 5.00 -24.69 -6.73
N ASP A 149 5.28 -25.43 -7.80
CA ASP A 149 6.40 -26.36 -7.89
C ASP A 149 7.77 -25.68 -7.97
N GLN A 150 7.82 -24.34 -8.06
CA GLN A 150 9.08 -23.57 -8.04
C GLN A 150 9.40 -22.97 -6.67
N LEU A 151 8.48 -23.06 -5.70
CA LEU A 151 8.72 -22.57 -4.34
C LEU A 151 9.79 -23.40 -3.64
N GLY A 152 10.75 -22.73 -3.01
CA GLY A 152 11.87 -23.36 -2.32
C GLY A 152 12.84 -24.10 -3.26
N ILE A 153 12.66 -24.01 -4.58
CA ILE A 153 13.51 -24.69 -5.58
C ILE A 153 14.35 -23.65 -6.33
N GLY A 154 15.67 -23.81 -6.29
CA GLY A 154 16.59 -22.99 -7.06
C GLY A 154 18.01 -23.08 -6.52
N ARG A 155 18.98 -22.60 -7.31
CA ARG A 155 20.40 -22.61 -6.90
C ARG A 155 20.63 -21.88 -5.58
N ASP A 156 19.91 -20.78 -5.38
CA ASP A 156 20.12 -19.88 -4.25
C ASP A 156 19.14 -20.18 -3.09
N ALA A 157 18.20 -21.11 -3.30
CA ALA A 157 17.18 -21.50 -2.33
C ALA A 157 17.80 -22.27 -1.16
N MET A 158 17.45 -21.86 0.06
CA MET A 158 17.83 -22.58 1.26
C MET A 158 16.79 -23.67 1.55
N PRO A 159 17.21 -24.88 1.98
CA PRO A 159 16.27 -25.92 2.36
C PRO A 159 15.33 -25.45 3.47
N TYR A 160 14.03 -25.63 3.25
CA TYR A 160 13.01 -25.39 4.25
C TYR A 160 12.28 -26.71 4.55
N PRO A 161 12.17 -27.12 5.83
CA PRO A 161 11.76 -28.48 6.18
C PRO A 161 10.28 -28.78 5.92
N ARG A 162 9.45 -27.76 5.68
CA ARG A 162 8.01 -27.94 5.51
C ARG A 162 7.61 -27.67 4.07
N PRO A 163 6.83 -28.56 3.43
CA PRO A 163 6.28 -28.27 2.11
C PRO A 163 5.30 -27.10 2.19
N TYR A 164 5.27 -26.28 1.15
CA TYR A 164 4.37 -25.14 1.02
C TYR A 164 4.07 -24.88 -0.46
N SER A 165 2.88 -24.38 -0.73
CA SER A 165 2.40 -24.11 -2.09
C SER A 165 1.90 -22.67 -2.30
N LYS A 166 1.95 -21.85 -1.24
CA LYS A 166 1.48 -20.47 -1.22
C LYS A 166 2.30 -19.61 -0.28
N LEU A 167 2.26 -18.30 -0.51
CA LEU A 167 2.84 -17.27 0.33
C LEU A 167 1.74 -16.37 0.89
N GLU A 168 1.79 -16.08 2.19
CA GLU A 168 0.78 -15.29 2.88
C GLU A 168 1.39 -14.07 3.59
N VAL A 169 0.78 -12.90 3.42
CA VAL A 169 1.20 -11.66 4.09
C VAL A 169 0.73 -11.71 5.54
N ALA A 170 1.65 -12.07 6.43
CA ALA A 170 1.45 -12.00 7.89
C ALA A 170 1.40 -10.55 8.37
N PHE A 171 2.39 -9.74 7.98
CA PHE A 171 2.49 -8.32 8.29
C PHE A 171 3.08 -7.57 7.11
N ALA A 172 2.76 -6.28 7.00
CA ALA A 172 3.35 -5.40 6.02
C ALA A 172 3.57 -4.01 6.62
N TRP A 173 4.76 -3.47 6.41
CA TRP A 173 5.12 -2.13 6.87
C TRP A 173 5.53 -1.26 5.70
N ARG A 174 5.04 -0.02 5.69
CA ARG A 174 5.57 1.04 4.84
C ARG A 174 6.88 1.53 5.45
N VAL A 175 7.93 1.53 4.64
CA VAL A 175 9.21 2.16 4.99
C VAL A 175 9.10 3.66 4.71
N ILE A 176 9.39 4.46 5.72
CA ILE A 176 9.38 5.93 5.67
C ILE A 176 10.83 6.40 5.80
N ALA A 177 11.40 6.91 4.72
CA ALA A 177 12.78 7.41 4.69
C ALA A 177 12.87 8.62 3.74
N PRO A 178 12.50 9.84 4.19
CA PRO A 178 12.35 11.02 3.33
C PRO A 178 13.58 11.34 2.48
N ASP A 179 14.77 11.37 3.08
CA ASP A 179 16.01 11.71 2.37
C ASP A 179 16.34 10.71 1.25
N ARG A 180 15.96 9.44 1.45
CA ARG A 180 16.14 8.40 0.43
C ARG A 180 15.11 8.52 -0.68
N VAL A 181 13.88 8.91 -0.37
CA VAL A 181 12.86 9.21 -1.39
C VAL A 181 13.31 10.38 -2.25
N ASP A 182 13.87 11.43 -1.65
CA ASP A 182 14.38 12.58 -2.41
C ASP A 182 15.59 12.21 -3.27
N SER A 183 16.50 11.40 -2.74
CA SER A 183 17.64 10.86 -3.51
C SER A 183 17.17 10.00 -4.69
N TYR A 184 16.19 9.13 -4.46
CA TYR A 184 15.56 8.30 -5.50
C TYR A 184 14.94 9.16 -6.60
N ARG A 185 14.12 10.16 -6.24
CA ARG A 185 13.47 11.05 -7.21
C ARG A 185 14.49 11.81 -8.05
N LYS A 186 15.56 12.35 -7.44
CA LYS A 186 16.66 13.01 -8.17
C LYS A 186 17.34 12.09 -9.18
N GLN A 187 17.59 10.84 -8.79
CA GLN A 187 18.22 9.86 -9.66
C GLN A 187 17.28 9.44 -10.80
N ARG A 188 16.01 9.17 -10.49
CA ARG A 188 14.96 8.88 -11.47
C ARG A 188 14.84 10.01 -12.51
N ASP A 189 14.81 11.26 -12.08
CA ASP A 189 14.69 12.40 -12.98
C ASP A 189 15.94 12.55 -13.88
N THR A 190 17.11 12.18 -13.37
CA THR A 190 18.36 12.12 -14.15
C THR A 190 18.28 11.03 -15.21
N ILE A 191 17.84 9.84 -14.85
CA ILE A 191 17.61 8.73 -15.77
C ILE A 191 16.59 9.10 -16.85
N ALA A 192 15.50 9.76 -16.49
CA ALA A 192 14.48 10.22 -17.43
C ALA A 192 15.06 11.20 -18.45
N ARG A 193 15.90 12.17 -18.02
CA ARG A 193 16.59 13.09 -18.95
C ARG A 193 17.53 12.35 -19.90
N GLN A 194 18.32 11.39 -19.39
CA GLN A 194 19.22 10.58 -20.21
C GLN A 194 18.46 9.81 -21.29
N ARG A 195 17.33 9.20 -20.91
CA ARG A 195 16.44 8.51 -21.85
C ARG A 195 15.95 9.45 -22.95
N THR A 196 15.42 10.63 -22.60
CA THR A 196 14.97 11.62 -23.59
C THR A 196 16.09 12.04 -24.55
N MET A 197 17.32 12.16 -24.06
CA MET A 197 18.48 12.46 -24.92
C MET A 197 18.76 11.33 -25.90
N VAL A 198 18.75 10.08 -25.44
CA VAL A 198 18.96 8.91 -26.30
C VAL A 198 17.82 8.77 -27.31
N GLU A 199 16.57 9.00 -26.92
CA GLU A 199 15.43 8.94 -27.83
C GLU A 199 15.55 9.96 -28.98
N ARG A 200 16.10 11.15 -28.70
CA ARG A 200 16.35 12.18 -29.71
C ARG A 200 17.51 11.83 -30.65
N GLN A 201 18.51 11.08 -30.18
CA GLN A 201 19.74 10.81 -30.93
C GLN A 201 19.69 9.48 -31.69
N ALA A 202 19.14 8.43 -31.07
CA ALA A 202 19.19 7.06 -31.56
C ALA A 202 17.80 6.49 -31.91
N GLY A 203 16.73 7.26 -31.72
CA GLY A 203 15.36 6.81 -32.01
C GLY A 203 14.71 6.08 -30.82
N THR A 204 13.69 5.27 -31.08
CA THR A 204 12.82 4.70 -30.04
C THR A 204 13.57 3.85 -29.02
N VAL A 205 13.46 4.20 -27.73
CA VAL A 205 14.00 3.40 -26.61
C VAL A 205 12.97 2.38 -26.14
N GLN A 206 13.43 1.16 -25.85
CA GLN A 206 12.58 0.09 -25.34
C GLN A 206 11.92 0.50 -24.00
N THR A 207 10.62 0.25 -23.91
CA THR A 207 9.87 0.45 -22.67
C THR A 207 9.67 -0.88 -21.97
N VAL A 208 9.98 -0.92 -20.68
CA VAL A 208 9.78 -2.09 -19.81
C VAL A 208 8.68 -1.77 -18.81
N GLN A 209 7.73 -2.69 -18.66
CA GLN A 209 6.62 -2.61 -17.73
C GLN A 209 6.65 -3.84 -16.84
N SER A 210 6.67 -3.64 -15.53
CA SER A 210 6.65 -4.75 -14.60
C SER A 210 5.28 -5.41 -14.57
N LYS A 211 5.23 -6.75 -14.49
CA LYS A 211 4.00 -7.53 -14.26
C LYS A 211 3.28 -7.11 -12.97
N LEU A 212 4.00 -6.54 -12.01
CA LEU A 212 3.46 -6.08 -10.73
C LEU A 212 2.86 -4.66 -10.84
N ASN A 213 3.08 -3.93 -11.94
CA ASN A 213 2.50 -2.59 -12.13
C ASN A 213 0.98 -2.62 -12.28
N SER A 214 0.41 -3.71 -12.80
CA SER A 214 -1.04 -3.90 -12.92
C SER A 214 -1.72 -4.24 -11.59
N VAL A 215 -0.95 -4.62 -10.56
CA VAL A 215 -1.47 -4.83 -9.21
C VAL A 215 -1.64 -3.46 -8.55
N ALA A 216 -2.74 -3.29 -7.82
CA ALA A 216 -3.38 -2.03 -7.40
C ALA A 216 -2.55 -1.01 -6.58
N LEU A 217 -1.23 -1.13 -6.49
CA LEU A 217 -0.36 -0.20 -5.76
C LEU A 217 -0.29 1.20 -6.36
N GLN A 218 -0.58 1.40 -7.66
CA GLN A 218 -0.61 2.74 -8.25
C GLN A 218 -1.59 3.69 -7.54
N ARG A 219 -2.71 3.19 -7.03
CA ARG A 219 -3.69 4.01 -6.28
C ARG A 219 -3.33 4.17 -4.79
N ILE A 220 -2.53 3.26 -4.25
CA ILE A 220 -2.23 3.16 -2.82
C ILE A 220 -0.94 3.91 -2.45
N LEU A 221 0.06 3.92 -3.34
CA LEU A 221 1.38 4.48 -3.06
C LEU A 221 1.54 5.95 -3.49
N GLN A 222 0.43 6.58 -3.90
CA GLN A 222 0.25 8.04 -4.10
C GLN A 222 1.09 8.70 -5.19
N GLU A 223 2.10 8.03 -5.75
CA GLU A 223 2.89 8.54 -6.87
C GLU A 223 2.74 7.67 -8.12
N PRO A 224 2.44 8.27 -9.29
CA PRO A 224 2.39 7.53 -10.54
C PRO A 224 3.79 7.02 -10.91
N LEU A 225 3.82 5.89 -11.61
CA LEU A 225 5.05 5.35 -12.18
C LEU A 225 5.44 6.17 -13.42
N HIS A 226 6.72 6.49 -13.54
CA HIS A 226 7.31 7.06 -14.74
C HIS A 226 7.70 5.96 -15.73
N ALA A 227 8.12 6.36 -16.93
CA ALA A 227 8.53 5.42 -17.96
C ALA A 227 9.75 4.59 -17.50
N ASN A 228 9.68 3.27 -17.68
CA ASN A 228 10.66 2.28 -17.20
C ASN A 228 10.82 2.26 -15.67
N GLU A 229 9.81 2.72 -14.93
CA GLU A 229 9.67 2.39 -13.51
C GLU A 229 8.71 1.21 -13.32
N GLY A 230 8.98 0.45 -12.27
CA GLY A 230 8.05 -0.59 -11.84
C GLY A 230 8.20 -1.00 -10.39
N TRP A 231 7.24 -1.81 -9.95
CA TRP A 231 7.29 -2.51 -8.68
C TRP A 231 7.96 -3.87 -8.85
N TYR A 232 8.80 -4.22 -7.89
CA TYR A 232 9.50 -5.50 -7.86
C TYR A 232 9.62 -6.04 -6.45
N LEU A 233 9.88 -7.33 -6.34
CA LEU A 233 10.11 -8.06 -5.11
C LEU A 233 11.62 -8.25 -4.89
N HIS A 234 12.03 -8.17 -3.63
CA HIS A 234 13.37 -8.53 -3.20
C HIS A 234 13.25 -9.36 -1.92
N GLY A 235 13.29 -10.68 -2.08
CA GLY A 235 13.39 -11.60 -0.94
C GLY A 235 14.78 -11.51 -0.32
N THR A 236 14.84 -11.57 1.01
CA THR A 236 16.10 -11.49 1.72
C THR A 236 16.08 -12.26 3.03
N LYS A 237 17.26 -12.45 3.63
CA LYS A 237 17.42 -13.08 4.94
C LYS A 237 17.06 -12.10 6.06
N PRO A 238 16.53 -12.56 7.19
CA PRO A 238 16.22 -11.71 8.35
C PRO A 238 17.39 -10.78 8.74
N GLU A 239 18.61 -11.32 8.73
CA GLU A 239 19.84 -10.59 9.11
C GLU A 239 20.13 -9.37 8.22
N ILE A 240 19.60 -9.37 7.00
CA ILE A 240 19.83 -8.33 5.98
C ILE A 240 18.72 -7.28 5.97
N VAL A 241 17.56 -7.56 6.60
CA VAL A 241 16.43 -6.63 6.63
C VAL A 241 16.81 -5.31 7.30
N LEU A 242 17.46 -5.38 8.47
CA LEU A 242 17.86 -4.17 9.20
C LEU A 242 18.97 -3.36 8.48
N PRO A 243 20.02 -3.99 7.92
CA PRO A 243 20.94 -3.33 7.00
C PRO A 243 20.24 -2.62 5.83
N VAL A 244 19.32 -3.28 5.12
CA VAL A 244 18.58 -2.67 4.01
C VAL A 244 17.71 -1.50 4.47
N LEU A 245 17.06 -1.63 5.63
CA LEU A 245 16.31 -0.52 6.23
C LEU A 245 17.21 0.65 6.63
N SER A 246 18.49 0.42 6.94
CA SER A 246 19.43 1.45 7.41
C SER A 246 20.28 2.08 6.30
N GLU A 247 20.60 1.32 5.26
CA GLU A 247 21.54 1.71 4.21
C GLU A 247 20.92 1.73 2.80
N SER A 248 19.65 1.34 2.66
CA SER A 248 19.00 1.04 1.38
C SER A 248 19.53 -0.24 0.71
N LEU A 249 18.90 -0.64 -0.39
CA LEU A 249 19.44 -1.68 -1.26
C LEU A 249 20.68 -1.14 -1.99
N SER A 250 21.79 -1.89 -1.93
CA SER A 250 23.03 -1.57 -2.63
C SER A 250 23.76 -2.83 -3.09
N GLU A 251 24.68 -2.68 -4.05
CA GLU A 251 25.55 -3.74 -4.56
C GLU A 251 26.49 -4.32 -3.50
N ARG A 252 26.70 -3.61 -2.39
CA ARG A 252 27.48 -4.11 -1.25
C ARG A 252 26.75 -5.21 -0.50
N LEU A 253 25.42 -5.17 -0.54
CA LEU A 253 24.53 -6.12 0.11
C LEU A 253 24.06 -7.22 -0.86
N CYS A 254 24.36 -7.11 -2.15
CA CYS A 254 23.78 -7.96 -3.19
C CYS A 254 24.79 -8.38 -4.28
N GLY A 255 24.76 -9.64 -4.71
CA GLY A 255 25.60 -10.15 -5.78
C GLY A 255 24.93 -11.28 -6.57
N GLY A 256 25.28 -11.44 -7.84
CA GLY A 256 24.67 -12.48 -8.69
C GLY A 256 25.30 -12.61 -10.08
N ARG A 257 24.57 -13.30 -10.98
CA ARG A 257 25.06 -13.72 -12.32
C ARG A 257 25.37 -12.60 -13.30
N PHE A 258 24.74 -11.44 -13.14
CA PHE A 258 24.97 -10.25 -13.96
C PHE A 258 25.94 -9.25 -13.29
N GLY A 259 26.72 -9.70 -12.31
CA GLY A 259 27.68 -8.88 -11.56
C GLY A 259 27.19 -8.48 -10.17
N LYS A 260 27.96 -7.60 -9.52
CA LYS A 260 27.62 -7.01 -8.21
C LYS A 260 26.53 -5.96 -8.41
N GLY A 261 25.34 -6.23 -7.89
CA GLY A 261 24.16 -5.42 -8.12
C GLY A 261 22.98 -5.94 -7.32
N VAL A 262 21.94 -5.12 -7.23
CA VAL A 262 20.68 -5.47 -6.57
C VAL A 262 19.81 -6.27 -7.54
N TYR A 263 19.42 -7.48 -7.15
CA TYR A 263 18.55 -8.34 -7.95
C TYR A 263 17.12 -8.21 -7.47
N LEU A 264 16.23 -7.99 -8.44
CA LEU A 264 14.81 -7.80 -8.25
C LEU A 264 14.04 -8.84 -9.04
N ALA A 265 12.88 -9.25 -8.55
CA ALA A 265 12.02 -10.25 -9.19
C ALA A 265 10.59 -9.72 -9.37
N GLU A 266 9.96 -10.10 -10.47
CA GLU A 266 8.51 -9.90 -10.63
C GLU A 266 7.72 -11.08 -10.07
N ASP A 267 8.31 -12.29 -10.16
CA ASP A 267 7.66 -13.54 -9.77
C ASP A 267 8.01 -13.85 -8.30
N PRO A 268 7.01 -14.04 -7.42
CA PRO A 268 7.25 -14.27 -5.99
C PRO A 268 8.02 -15.55 -5.69
N GLU A 269 7.90 -16.57 -6.53
CA GLU A 269 8.67 -17.82 -6.45
C GLU A 269 10.16 -17.56 -6.61
N LYS A 270 10.54 -16.55 -7.40
CA LYS A 270 11.94 -16.19 -7.56
C LYS A 270 12.47 -15.41 -6.37
N ALA A 271 11.64 -14.54 -5.77
CA ALA A 271 12.00 -13.81 -4.55
C ALA A 271 12.16 -14.76 -3.35
N ASP A 272 11.27 -15.75 -3.22
CA ASP A 272 11.29 -16.79 -2.18
C ASP A 272 12.63 -17.50 -2.05
N GLN A 273 13.30 -17.79 -3.18
CA GLN A 273 14.61 -18.44 -3.23
C GLN A 273 15.73 -17.68 -2.49
N TYR A 274 15.55 -16.41 -2.14
CA TYR A 274 16.57 -15.61 -1.44
C TYR A 274 16.25 -15.38 0.05
N THR A 275 15.18 -16.01 0.54
CA THR A 275 14.73 -15.86 1.92
C THR A 275 15.22 -17.00 2.82
N THR A 276 15.24 -16.75 4.13
CA THR A 276 15.43 -17.77 5.15
C THR A 276 14.44 -17.54 6.28
N GLN A 277 14.11 -18.61 7.01
CA GLN A 277 13.12 -18.55 8.09
C GLN A 277 13.59 -17.70 9.28
N ASP A 278 12.69 -16.91 9.84
CA ASP A 278 12.75 -16.36 11.20
C ASP A 278 11.64 -17.00 12.02
N SER A 279 12.02 -17.96 12.87
CA SER A 279 11.05 -18.83 13.56
C SER A 279 10.50 -18.23 14.84
N ARG A 280 11.21 -17.30 15.48
CA ARG A 280 10.90 -16.89 16.86
C ARG A 280 11.39 -15.49 17.18
N TYR A 281 10.62 -14.80 18.03
CA TYR A 281 11.08 -13.58 18.65
C TYR A 281 12.30 -13.84 19.53
N GLY A 282 13.27 -12.92 19.49
CA GLY A 282 14.51 -13.06 20.23
C GLY A 282 15.44 -14.16 19.71
N THR A 283 15.34 -14.51 18.41
CA THR A 283 16.44 -15.20 17.71
C THR A 283 17.72 -14.37 17.85
N GLN A 284 18.81 -15.01 18.26
CA GLN A 284 20.11 -14.35 18.47
C GLN A 284 20.57 -13.67 17.16
N GLY A 285 20.91 -12.38 17.25
CA GLY A 285 21.32 -11.59 16.09
C GLY A 285 20.18 -10.82 15.42
N LEU A 286 18.92 -11.15 15.74
CA LEU A 286 17.73 -10.47 15.25
C LEU A 286 17.05 -9.56 16.29
N ASP A 287 17.65 -9.42 17.48
CA ASP A 287 17.08 -8.66 18.60
C ASP A 287 16.67 -7.23 18.21
N ASP A 288 17.54 -6.54 17.47
CA ASP A 288 17.29 -5.17 17.04
C ASP A 288 16.25 -5.09 15.92
N LEU A 289 16.25 -6.03 14.97
CA LEU A 289 15.22 -6.14 13.94
C LEU A 289 13.85 -6.33 14.61
N HIS A 290 13.76 -7.32 15.48
CA HIS A 290 12.56 -7.66 16.21
C HIS A 290 12.03 -6.50 17.04
N ARG A 291 12.93 -5.82 17.78
CA ARG A 291 12.59 -4.64 18.57
C ARG A 291 12.06 -3.52 17.69
N ARG A 292 12.44 -3.41 16.42
CA ARG A 292 12.02 -2.34 15.51
C ARG A 292 10.70 -2.65 14.80
N LEU A 293 10.51 -3.88 14.33
CA LEU A 293 9.30 -4.28 13.59
C LEU A 293 8.12 -4.60 14.52
N TYR A 294 8.34 -5.38 15.57
CA TYR A 294 7.27 -5.90 16.44
C TYR A 294 7.05 -5.02 17.67
N ARG A 295 6.82 -3.72 17.44
CA ARG A 295 6.43 -2.76 18.48
C ARG A 295 4.92 -2.66 18.60
N SER A 296 4.47 -2.13 19.74
CA SER A 296 3.12 -1.65 20.08
C SER A 296 2.06 -1.87 18.98
N GLY A 297 1.27 -2.95 19.10
CA GLY A 297 0.20 -3.29 18.17
C GLY A 297 0.52 -4.44 17.20
N THR A 298 1.80 -4.82 17.08
CA THR A 298 2.22 -6.02 16.35
C THR A 298 3.12 -6.88 17.24
N ARG A 299 2.91 -8.20 17.22
CA ARG A 299 3.74 -9.17 17.95
C ARG A 299 4.24 -10.21 16.95
N HIS A 300 5.50 -10.59 17.07
CA HIS A 300 6.02 -11.72 16.32
C HIS A 300 5.21 -12.98 16.69
N PRO A 301 4.69 -13.74 15.71
CA PRO A 301 3.75 -14.83 15.95
C PRO A 301 4.42 -16.11 16.47
N ASN A 302 5.75 -16.15 16.47
CA ASN A 302 6.56 -17.34 16.78
C ASN A 302 6.20 -18.53 15.87
N THR A 303 5.94 -18.18 14.61
CA THR A 303 5.85 -19.08 13.47
C THR A 303 6.93 -18.65 12.48
N ASP A 304 7.30 -19.53 11.55
CA ASP A 304 8.30 -19.18 10.53
C ASP A 304 7.80 -18.01 9.68
N LEU A 305 8.50 -16.88 9.79
CA LEU A 305 8.33 -15.70 8.96
C LEU A 305 9.46 -15.59 7.95
N PHE A 306 9.15 -14.95 6.83
CA PHE A 306 10.08 -14.67 5.74
C PHE A 306 9.91 -13.22 5.33
N TYR A 307 11.00 -12.58 4.91
CA TYR A 307 11.01 -11.15 4.61
C TYR A 307 11.21 -10.88 3.12
N VAL A 308 10.30 -10.08 2.57
CA VAL A 308 10.33 -9.61 1.19
C VAL A 308 10.12 -8.09 1.20
N PHE A 309 10.99 -7.37 0.50
CA PHE A 309 10.78 -5.97 0.19
C PHE A 309 10.00 -5.85 -1.12
N VAL A 310 8.96 -5.01 -1.12
CA VAL A 310 8.34 -4.52 -2.35
C VAL A 310 8.92 -3.15 -2.65
N VAL A 311 9.62 -3.02 -3.77
CA VAL A 311 10.43 -1.84 -4.09
C VAL A 311 10.02 -1.22 -5.40
N ARG A 312 10.12 0.11 -5.45
CA ARG A 312 10.03 0.88 -6.69
C ARG A 312 11.42 0.97 -7.30
N ALA A 313 11.56 0.63 -8.56
CA ALA A 313 12.83 0.73 -9.27
C ALA A 313 12.68 1.47 -10.60
N SER A 314 13.69 2.26 -10.95
CA SER A 314 13.86 2.89 -12.26
C SER A 314 14.88 2.07 -13.07
N LEU A 315 14.45 1.45 -14.16
CA LEU A 315 15.30 0.59 -14.99
C LEU A 315 16.12 1.36 -16.04
N GLY A 316 15.79 2.64 -16.27
CA GLY A 316 16.51 3.47 -17.25
C GLY A 316 16.38 2.98 -18.67
N ILE A 317 17.51 2.84 -19.37
CA ILE A 317 17.58 2.33 -20.75
C ILE A 317 18.10 0.88 -20.63
N PRO A 318 17.21 -0.11 -20.72
CA PRO A 318 17.56 -1.52 -20.48
C PRO A 318 18.37 -2.14 -21.62
#